data_AF-A0A834C9S7-F1
#
_entry.id   AF-A0A834C9S7-F1
#
_cell.length_a   1.000
_cell.length_b   1.000
_cell.length_c   1.000
_cell.angle_alpha   90.00
_cell.angle_beta   90.00
_cell.angle_gamma   90.00
#
_symmetry.space_group_name_H-M   'P 1'
#
loop_
_entity.id
_entity.type
_entity.pdbx_description
1 polymer ?
#
loop_
_entity_poly.entity_id
_entity_poly.type
_entity_poly.pdbx_seq_one_letter_code
_entity_poly.pdbx_strand_id
1 'polypeptide(L)'
;MQTAARHVWWRPPPMRRAGRSEATRRTTTWTRSLRNNRTLVFVFSSSLRDPNSSSQLNCFPNVSADHAAGLQGPTEMQSNGDCKRQETEAPPTQAAPASHLDLNFPLPGERGPACLVKVYEDWESFKLNDTLEVFGILSVSPALSALAEEKDASSSFLDPAEGMETAEEQRVHSPPASLVPRLHVLHVKPLQHNNPLLPHAISDDNGAFLSSTLAEMPSVRAELLAYFTHILLGDGLAAEFLLLHLISSVYSRRDVLPLGKFALNLCGCPAASYTERLYQILQQLVPCSWYLAMSLQNMNQTRLRPRKDYTANRLVSGSLQLAQNTSLFLDETQLEPGQLDATGVHNVTALGNVISWQKVDYDFNYHQMEFPCNINVLIASEGRSLLPSDCQIHLESQVAPAHLEEYLSGIQVLPQTSSQLNRFRIYLSVARLLDYSISDQVTKYVEDDFVEMRKDDPQSVSAEDLHRMLVTARLLCLSLGQNHLSRDGWLRAKHMEMLRRSRMEQHQSVNGNEP
;
A
#
# COMPACT_ATOMS: atom_id res chain seq x y z
N MET A 1 6.73 -72.15 18.18
CA MET A 1 8.06 -71.68 18.63
C MET A 1 7.98 -70.15 18.69
N GLN A 2 7.97 -69.52 19.87
CA GLN A 2 9.12 -69.25 20.78
C GLN A 2 10.13 -68.27 20.17
N THR A 3 10.71 -67.24 20.83
CA THR A 3 10.43 -66.39 22.04
C THR A 3 11.59 -65.36 22.11
N ALA A 4 11.60 -64.20 22.79
CA ALA A 4 10.67 -63.34 23.56
C ALA A 4 11.33 -61.92 23.61
N ALA A 5 10.63 -60.80 23.37
CA ALA A 5 9.77 -60.01 24.29
C ALA A 5 10.47 -59.38 25.53
N ARG A 6 10.20 -58.08 25.79
CA ARG A 6 10.03 -57.34 27.09
C ARG A 6 10.35 -55.83 26.93
N HIS A 7 9.63 -54.83 27.49
CA HIS A 7 8.35 -54.75 28.23
C HIS A 7 7.52 -53.53 27.71
N VAL A 8 6.18 -53.54 27.49
CA VAL A 8 4.99 -53.42 28.39
C VAL A 8 5.02 -52.14 29.29
N TRP A 9 3.99 -51.26 29.42
CA TRP A 9 2.51 -51.44 29.46
C TRP A 9 1.64 -50.30 28.87
N TRP A 10 0.42 -50.70 28.46
CA TRP A 10 -0.78 -49.88 28.18
C TRP A 10 -1.84 -50.18 29.26
N ARG A 11 -2.78 -49.26 29.56
CA ARG A 11 -4.23 -49.58 29.66
C ARG A 11 -5.17 -48.36 29.86
N PRO A 12 -6.40 -48.40 29.30
CA PRO A 12 -7.45 -47.39 29.50
C PRO A 12 -8.67 -47.99 30.29
N PRO A 13 -9.95 -47.59 30.11
CA PRO A 13 -10.89 -47.29 31.21
C PRO A 13 -11.85 -48.45 31.57
N PRO A 14 -12.82 -48.23 32.48
CA PRO A 14 -14.02 -49.07 32.62
C PRO A 14 -15.34 -48.36 32.22
N MET A 15 -16.32 -49.18 31.83
CA MET A 15 -17.66 -48.82 31.32
C MET A 15 -18.74 -49.53 32.15
N ARG A 16 -19.98 -48.97 32.26
CA ARG A 16 -21.33 -49.61 32.49
C ARG A 16 -22.28 -48.62 33.22
N ARG A 17 -23.62 -48.62 33.06
CA ARG A 17 -24.56 -49.32 32.13
C ARG A 17 -25.92 -48.57 32.06
N ALA A 18 -26.56 -48.62 30.89
CA ALA A 18 -27.99 -48.46 30.52
C ALA A 18 -29.06 -47.90 31.50
N GLY A 19 -29.93 -47.02 30.95
CA GLY A 19 -31.29 -46.74 31.42
C GLY A 19 -32.10 -45.90 30.40
N ARG A 20 -33.34 -46.29 30.07
CA ARG A 20 -34.32 -45.49 29.27
C ARG A 20 -35.16 -44.62 30.20
N SER A 21 -35.47 -43.37 29.80
CA SER A 21 -36.80 -42.75 29.97
C SER A 21 -36.90 -41.40 29.23
N GLU A 22 -38.11 -40.89 29.06
CA GLU A 22 -38.45 -39.65 28.35
C GLU A 22 -38.43 -38.38 29.24
N ALA A 23 -38.35 -37.24 28.54
CA ALA A 23 -38.95 -35.94 28.87
C ALA A 23 -38.41 -35.04 30.01
N THR A 24 -38.42 -33.74 29.65
CA THR A 24 -38.65 -32.55 30.51
C THR A 24 -37.44 -31.63 30.78
N ARG A 25 -37.69 -30.33 30.55
CA ARG A 25 -36.80 -29.17 30.75
C ARG A 25 -36.19 -29.09 32.16
N ARG A 26 -34.90 -28.70 32.27
CA ARG A 26 -34.46 -27.41 32.86
C ARG A 26 -32.92 -27.22 32.90
N THR A 27 -32.47 -26.12 32.30
CA THR A 27 -31.39 -25.21 32.75
C THR A 27 -30.32 -25.68 33.76
N THR A 28 -29.06 -25.79 33.30
CA THR A 28 -27.95 -24.97 33.86
C THR A 28 -26.81 -24.83 32.84
N THR A 29 -26.46 -23.59 32.48
CA THR A 29 -25.36 -23.27 31.56
C THR A 29 -24.08 -22.97 32.36
N TRP A 30 -22.97 -23.61 32.04
CA TRP A 30 -21.64 -23.20 32.53
C TRP A 30 -20.97 -22.29 31.50
N THR A 31 -21.13 -20.97 31.67
CA THR A 31 -20.47 -19.96 30.85
C THR A 31 -19.05 -19.70 31.35
N ARG A 32 -18.03 -20.20 30.65
CA ARG A 32 -16.63 -19.83 30.88
C ARG A 32 -16.28 -18.62 30.00
N SER A 33 -16.52 -17.42 30.52
CA SER A 33 -16.19 -16.16 29.85
C SER A 33 -14.68 -15.88 29.93
N LEU A 34 -13.97 -16.03 28.82
CA LEU A 34 -12.64 -15.47 28.60
C LEU A 34 -12.78 -14.36 27.55
N ARG A 35 -12.85 -13.10 28.02
CA ARG A 35 -12.85 -11.91 27.18
C ARG A 35 -11.51 -11.19 27.33
N ASN A 36 -10.56 -11.52 26.44
CA ASN A 36 -9.40 -10.67 26.23
C ASN A 36 -9.77 -9.61 25.20
N ASN A 37 -10.10 -8.39 25.66
CA ASN A 37 -10.21 -7.25 24.76
C ASN A 37 -8.81 -6.91 24.23
N ARG A 38 -8.60 -6.98 22.91
CA ARG A 38 -7.35 -6.53 22.28
C ARG A 38 -7.63 -5.29 21.44
N THR A 39 -6.93 -4.20 21.75
CA THR A 39 -7.00 -2.96 20.97
C THR A 39 -6.09 -3.10 19.76
N LEU A 40 -6.59 -2.82 18.56
CA LEU A 40 -5.79 -2.75 17.34
C LEU A 40 -5.50 -1.27 17.02
N VAL A 41 -4.24 -0.95 16.77
CA VAL A 41 -3.82 0.41 16.37
C VAL A 41 -3.90 0.49 14.85
N PHE A 42 -4.70 1.41 14.31
CA PHE A 42 -4.75 1.66 12.87
C PHE A 42 -4.24 3.06 12.55
N VAL A 43 -3.38 3.12 11.54
CA VAL A 43 -2.83 4.36 11.00
C VAL A 43 -3.64 4.72 9.75
N PHE A 44 -4.36 5.84 9.78
CA PHE A 44 -5.08 6.31 8.59
C PHE A 44 -4.14 7.18 7.74
N SER A 45 -3.77 6.68 6.55
CA SER A 45 -3.16 7.53 5.52
C SER A 45 -4.26 8.23 4.73
N SER A 46 -4.69 9.40 5.21
CA SER A 46 -5.72 10.22 4.57
C SER A 46 -5.12 11.17 3.53
N SER A 47 -4.78 10.66 2.34
CA SER A 47 -4.50 11.51 1.16
C SER A 47 -5.80 11.92 0.43
N LEU A 48 -6.76 12.45 1.19
CA LEU A 48 -7.99 13.03 0.68
C LEU A 48 -7.91 14.56 0.78
N ARG A 49 -7.69 15.22 -0.37
CA ARG A 49 -8.02 16.64 -0.52
C ARG A 49 -9.41 16.71 -1.13
N ASP A 50 -10.40 17.15 -0.35
CA ASP A 50 -11.71 17.49 -0.88
C ASP A 50 -11.60 18.63 -1.90
N PRO A 51 -12.04 18.46 -3.16
CA PRO A 51 -12.01 19.54 -4.15
C PRO A 51 -13.15 20.58 -3.98
N ASN A 52 -14.05 20.41 -3.01
CA ASN A 52 -15.35 21.07 -2.99
C ASN A 52 -15.77 21.65 -1.61
N SER A 53 -14.87 22.36 -0.95
CA SER A 53 -15.18 23.23 0.19
C SER A 53 -14.76 24.69 -0.05
N SER A 54 -14.98 25.19 -1.28
CA SER A 54 -14.94 26.63 -1.57
C SER A 54 -16.17 27.32 -0.97
N SER A 55 -16.00 27.85 0.25
CA SER A 55 -16.97 28.74 0.88
C SER A 55 -17.24 29.96 0.00
N GLN A 56 -18.50 30.17 -0.37
CA GLN A 56 -18.93 31.36 -1.10
C GLN A 56 -18.84 32.59 -0.18
N LEU A 57 -17.83 33.43 -0.43
CA LEU A 57 -17.75 34.80 0.08
C LEU A 57 -17.61 35.74 -1.11
N ASN A 58 -18.75 36.16 -1.66
CA ASN A 58 -18.82 37.14 -2.74
C ASN A 58 -18.37 38.52 -2.22
N CYS A 59 -17.18 38.95 -2.60
CA CYS A 59 -16.88 40.37 -2.81
C CYS A 59 -17.41 40.76 -4.20
N PHE A 60 -18.11 41.87 -4.38
CA PHE A 60 -17.61 43.21 -4.78
C PHE A 60 -18.86 44.07 -5.17
N PRO A 61 -18.78 45.40 -5.47
CA PRO A 61 -17.62 46.29 -5.59
C PRO A 61 -17.71 47.63 -4.81
N ASN A 62 -16.64 48.44 -4.90
CA ASN A 62 -16.55 49.82 -4.42
C ASN A 62 -17.42 50.83 -5.23
N VAL A 63 -17.99 51.83 -4.55
CA VAL A 63 -18.16 53.23 -5.05
C VAL A 63 -17.96 54.22 -3.87
N SER A 64 -17.51 55.44 -4.18
CA SER A 64 -16.91 56.47 -3.31
C SER A 64 -17.87 57.40 -2.55
N ALA A 65 -17.37 58.02 -1.46
CA ALA A 65 -17.72 59.33 -0.84
C ALA A 65 -19.21 59.56 -0.41
N ASP A 66 -19.54 60.09 0.78
CA ASP A 66 -19.20 61.45 1.24
C ASP A 66 -19.53 61.75 2.74
N HIS A 67 -19.10 62.94 3.18
CA HIS A 67 -19.26 63.70 4.44
C HIS A 67 -20.39 63.47 5.51
N ALA A 68 -19.94 63.58 6.79
CA ALA A 68 -20.45 64.46 7.89
C ALA A 68 -21.55 64.06 8.94
N ALA A 69 -21.13 64.12 10.22
CA ALA A 69 -21.74 64.76 11.41
C ALA A 69 -23.13 64.36 12.00
N GLY A 70 -23.20 64.24 13.34
CA GLY A 70 -24.38 64.74 14.12
C GLY A 70 -25.07 63.84 15.18
N LEU A 71 -24.61 63.91 16.44
CA LEU A 71 -25.36 64.09 17.71
C LEU A 71 -26.76 63.44 18.02
N GLN A 72 -26.87 62.95 19.28
CA GLN A 72 -28.02 62.85 20.21
C GLN A 72 -29.02 61.66 20.15
N GLY A 73 -29.42 61.16 21.35
CA GLY A 73 -30.47 60.14 21.61
C GLY A 73 -31.75 60.78 22.20
N PRO A 74 -32.54 60.15 23.13
CA PRO A 74 -32.43 58.84 23.79
C PRO A 74 -33.77 58.02 23.86
N THR A 75 -33.90 57.05 24.80
CA THR A 75 -35.13 56.30 25.24
C THR A 75 -35.72 55.29 24.23
N GLU A 76 -36.32 54.13 24.59
CA GLU A 76 -36.88 53.61 25.86
C GLU A 76 -36.66 52.08 26.06
N MET A 77 -37.15 51.52 27.18
CA MET A 77 -36.92 50.12 27.65
C MET A 77 -37.75 49.03 26.92
N GLN A 78 -37.21 47.80 26.83
CA GLN A 78 -37.91 46.61 27.36
C GLN A 78 -36.99 45.39 27.60
N SER A 79 -37.47 44.46 28.44
CA SER A 79 -36.69 43.45 29.17
C SER A 79 -36.73 42.04 28.56
N ASN A 80 -35.69 41.26 28.89
CA ASN A 80 -35.45 39.82 28.74
C ASN A 80 -34.45 39.48 27.63
N GLY A 81 -33.34 38.78 27.88
CA GLY A 81 -32.80 38.27 29.15
C GLY A 81 -32.19 36.90 28.94
N ASP A 82 -30.86 36.79 28.96
CA ASP A 82 -30.18 35.50 29.10
C ASP A 82 -28.72 35.64 29.59
N CYS A 83 -28.17 34.54 30.11
CA CYS A 83 -27.02 34.55 31.01
C CYS A 83 -25.66 34.87 30.35
N LYS A 84 -24.92 35.83 30.93
CA LYS A 84 -23.45 35.89 30.81
C LYS A 84 -22.79 34.76 31.61
N ARG A 85 -21.89 34.00 30.98
CA ARG A 85 -20.68 33.47 31.64
C ARG A 85 -19.48 33.88 30.81
N GLN A 86 -18.55 34.59 31.46
CA GLN A 86 -17.32 35.07 30.83
C GLN A 86 -16.28 33.96 30.85
N GLU A 87 -15.66 33.68 29.70
CA GLU A 87 -14.33 33.09 29.69
C GLU A 87 -13.35 34.09 30.28
N THR A 88 -12.47 33.62 31.17
CA THR A 88 -11.41 34.44 31.77
C THR A 88 -10.09 33.91 31.25
N GLU A 89 -9.42 34.70 30.40
CA GLU A 89 -8.11 34.34 29.86
C GLU A 89 -7.07 34.20 30.99
N ALA A 90 -6.26 33.14 30.93
CA ALA A 90 -5.10 32.96 31.78
C ALA A 90 -3.82 33.39 31.03
N PRO A 91 -2.86 34.07 31.67
CA PRO A 91 -1.69 34.63 30.98
C PRO A 91 -0.67 33.55 30.55
N PRO A 92 0.13 33.82 29.50
CA PRO A 92 0.98 32.82 28.88
C PRO A 92 2.17 32.48 29.78
N THR A 93 2.20 31.25 30.31
CA THR A 93 3.37 30.70 30.99
C THR A 93 4.19 29.89 29.99
N GLN A 94 5.52 30.03 30.06
CA GLN A 94 6.49 29.56 29.07
C GLN A 94 6.29 28.08 28.68
N ALA A 95 6.08 27.82 27.40
CA ALA A 95 5.99 26.47 26.87
C ALA A 95 7.37 25.80 26.91
N ALA A 96 7.51 24.76 27.74
CA ALA A 96 8.48 23.71 27.49
C ALA A 96 8.21 23.10 26.09
N PRO A 97 9.23 22.60 25.37
CA PRO A 97 9.00 22.00 24.06
C PRO A 97 8.03 20.84 24.22
N ALA A 98 6.85 20.95 23.61
CA ALA A 98 5.87 19.88 23.59
C ALA A 98 6.54 18.66 22.95
N SER A 99 6.76 17.61 23.74
CA SER A 99 7.26 16.34 23.22
C SER A 99 6.23 15.80 22.25
N HIS A 100 6.47 15.98 20.95
CA HIS A 100 5.64 15.42 19.89
C HIS A 100 5.60 13.90 20.09
N LEU A 101 4.45 13.40 20.57
CA LEU A 101 4.21 11.98 20.73
C LEU A 101 4.30 11.33 19.34
N ASP A 102 5.26 10.42 19.17
CA ASP A 102 5.44 9.71 17.92
C ASP A 102 4.24 8.77 17.69
N LEU A 103 3.40 9.17 16.73
CA LEU A 103 2.24 8.41 16.30
C LEU A 103 2.61 7.18 15.47
N ASN A 104 3.90 6.98 15.16
CA ASN A 104 4.46 5.78 14.54
C ASN A 104 3.90 5.54 13.13
N PHE A 105 3.77 6.63 12.38
CA PHE A 105 3.53 6.58 10.94
C PHE A 105 4.68 5.83 10.26
N PRO A 106 4.40 4.97 9.27
CA PRO A 106 5.45 4.25 8.55
C PRO A 106 6.27 5.17 7.65
N LEU A 107 5.64 6.22 7.09
CA LEU A 107 6.29 7.15 6.17
C LEU A 107 6.76 8.42 6.89
N PRO A 108 7.97 8.92 6.57
CA PRO A 108 8.51 10.12 7.20
C PRO A 108 7.69 11.37 6.84
N GLY A 109 7.35 12.17 7.85
CA GLY A 109 6.65 13.44 7.67
C GLY A 109 5.12 13.34 7.51
N GLU A 110 4.51 12.16 7.63
CA GLU A 110 3.05 12.04 7.70
C GLU A 110 2.47 12.81 8.90
N ARG A 111 1.35 13.50 8.66
CA ARG A 111 0.59 14.27 9.66
C ARG A 111 -0.89 13.86 9.65
N GLY A 112 -1.17 12.62 9.26
CA GLY A 112 -2.53 12.08 9.23
C GLY A 112 -3.12 11.92 10.63
N PRO A 113 -4.42 11.61 10.75
CA PRO A 113 -5.00 11.18 12.01
C PRO A 113 -4.58 9.73 12.32
N ALA A 114 -4.17 9.46 13.57
CA ALA A 114 -4.04 8.10 14.08
C ALA A 114 -5.33 7.68 14.81
N CYS A 115 -5.68 6.39 14.80
CA CYS A 115 -6.90 5.90 15.46
C CYS A 115 -6.69 4.56 16.17
N LEU A 116 -7.16 4.45 17.42
CA LEU A 116 -7.26 3.18 18.13
C LEU A 116 -8.61 2.55 17.84
N VAL A 117 -8.62 1.39 17.19
CA VAL A 117 -9.85 0.68 16.82
C VAL A 117 -10.05 -0.49 17.77
N LYS A 118 -11.13 -0.44 18.55
CA LYS A 118 -11.50 -1.47 19.52
C LYS A 118 -12.43 -2.48 18.85
N VAL A 119 -11.88 -3.66 18.60
CA VAL A 119 -12.57 -4.85 18.08
C VAL A 119 -12.92 -5.77 19.26
N TYR A 120 -14.11 -6.35 19.25
CA TYR A 120 -14.60 -7.22 20.32
C TYR A 120 -14.74 -8.70 19.91
N GLU A 121 -14.95 -8.96 18.63
CA GLU A 121 -15.20 -10.28 18.04
C GLU A 121 -14.40 -10.38 16.71
N ASP A 122 -14.08 -11.59 16.26
CA ASP A 122 -13.39 -11.88 14.99
C ASP A 122 -12.07 -11.11 14.71
N TRP A 123 -11.33 -10.74 15.76
CA TRP A 123 -10.05 -10.03 15.67
C TRP A 123 -8.96 -10.79 14.88
N GLU A 124 -9.08 -12.11 14.76
CA GLU A 124 -8.19 -12.97 13.97
C GLU A 124 -8.31 -12.76 12.45
N SER A 125 -9.36 -12.07 11.98
CA SER A 125 -9.60 -11.81 10.56
C SER A 125 -8.72 -10.71 9.95
N PHE A 126 -8.15 -9.82 10.79
CA PHE A 126 -7.37 -8.66 10.35
C PHE A 126 -5.89 -9.00 10.16
N LYS A 127 -5.31 -8.62 9.03
CA LYS A 127 -3.86 -8.76 8.77
C LYS A 127 -3.17 -7.40 8.79
N LEU A 128 -1.85 -7.45 8.94
CA LEU A 128 -1.01 -6.26 8.87
C LEU A 128 -1.08 -5.65 7.45
N ASN A 129 -1.17 -4.33 7.41
CA ASN A 129 -1.28 -3.51 6.19
C ASN A 129 -2.57 -3.71 5.37
N ASP A 130 -3.59 -4.39 5.90
CA ASP A 130 -4.92 -4.46 5.28
C ASP A 130 -5.58 -3.07 5.21
N THR A 131 -6.20 -2.77 4.08
CA THR A 131 -6.99 -1.56 3.85
C THR A 131 -8.46 -1.82 4.21
N LEU A 132 -8.98 -1.10 5.19
CA LEU A 132 -10.30 -1.38 5.79
C LEU A 132 -11.17 -0.11 5.84
N GLU A 133 -12.47 -0.29 5.61
CA GLU A 133 -13.51 0.68 5.93
C GLU A 133 -14.17 0.28 7.26
N VAL A 134 -14.10 1.14 8.27
CA VAL A 134 -14.53 0.84 9.65
C VAL A 134 -15.69 1.74 10.05
N PHE A 135 -16.83 1.13 10.37
CA PHE A 135 -18.00 1.81 10.93
C PHE A 135 -18.07 1.53 12.43
N GLY A 136 -18.19 2.60 13.23
CA GLY A 136 -18.10 2.47 14.67
C GLY A 136 -18.54 3.71 15.45
N ILE A 137 -18.57 3.58 16.77
CA ILE A 137 -18.89 4.67 17.69
C ILE A 137 -17.58 5.32 18.14
N LEU A 138 -17.42 6.60 17.82
CA LEU A 138 -16.27 7.40 18.22
C LEU A 138 -16.36 7.76 19.71
N SER A 139 -15.40 7.31 20.51
CA SER A 139 -15.27 7.66 21.92
C SER A 139 -14.31 8.83 22.09
N VAL A 140 -14.87 10.00 22.41
CA VAL A 140 -14.15 11.27 22.59
C VAL A 140 -13.91 11.60 24.07
N SER A 141 -14.63 10.94 25.00
CA SER A 141 -14.58 11.27 26.43
C SER A 141 -13.35 10.66 27.12
N PRO A 142 -12.49 11.47 27.78
CA PRO A 142 -11.39 10.95 28.60
C PRO A 142 -11.88 10.04 29.73
N ALA A 143 -13.05 10.34 30.30
CA ALA A 143 -13.63 9.53 31.38
C ALA A 143 -13.97 8.10 30.94
N LEU A 144 -14.33 7.86 29.67
CA LEU A 144 -14.55 6.51 29.15
C LEU A 144 -13.24 5.73 28.90
N SER A 145 -12.09 6.42 28.87
CA SER A 145 -10.78 5.75 28.88
C SER A 145 -10.43 5.29 30.29
N ALA A 146 -10.56 6.17 31.29
CA ALA A 146 -10.35 5.84 32.71
C ALA A 146 -11.33 4.76 33.25
N LEU A 147 -12.59 4.76 32.80
CA LEU A 147 -13.57 3.73 33.19
C LEU A 147 -13.30 2.33 32.61
N ALA A 148 -12.46 2.23 31.57
CA ALA A 148 -11.91 0.93 31.15
C ALA A 148 -10.80 0.50 32.12
N GLU A 149 -9.89 1.42 32.46
CA GLU A 149 -8.78 1.19 33.40
C GLU A 149 -9.27 0.76 34.80
N GLU A 150 -10.34 1.35 35.35
CA GLU A 150 -10.92 0.91 36.63
C GLU A 150 -11.52 -0.51 36.57
N LYS A 151 -12.04 -0.92 35.41
CA LYS A 151 -12.63 -2.25 35.23
C LYS A 151 -11.56 -3.31 35.04
N ASP A 152 -10.51 -2.98 34.30
CA ASP A 152 -9.34 -3.84 34.11
C ASP A 152 -8.51 -3.92 35.41
N ALA A 153 -8.48 -2.87 36.24
CA ALA A 153 -7.94 -2.90 37.61
C ALA A 153 -8.72 -3.82 38.58
N SER A 154 -9.98 -4.15 38.28
CA SER A 154 -10.71 -5.17 39.04
C SER A 154 -10.38 -6.61 38.60
N SER A 155 -9.80 -6.79 37.41
CA SER A 155 -9.26 -8.07 36.92
C SER A 155 -7.75 -8.24 37.14
N SER A 156 -6.99 -7.17 37.35
CA SER A 156 -5.53 -7.20 37.56
C SER A 156 -5.09 -7.94 38.84
N PHE A 157 -6.03 -8.33 39.70
CA PHE A 157 -5.77 -9.23 40.84
C PHE A 157 -5.41 -10.67 40.45
N LEU A 158 -5.40 -11.02 39.15
CA LEU A 158 -5.19 -12.40 38.68
C LEU A 158 -3.92 -12.63 37.86
N ASP A 159 -3.15 -11.61 37.48
CA ASP A 159 -1.85 -11.79 36.82
C ASP A 159 -0.76 -10.87 37.41
N PRO A 160 0.24 -11.40 38.16
CA PRO A 160 1.30 -10.60 38.79
C PRO A 160 2.22 -9.83 37.83
N ALA A 161 2.11 -10.06 36.52
CA ALA A 161 2.93 -9.40 35.50
C ALA A 161 2.43 -8.01 35.08
N GLU A 162 1.13 -7.71 35.23
CA GLU A 162 0.54 -6.44 34.74
C GLU A 162 0.88 -5.23 35.64
N GLY A 163 1.30 -5.47 36.88
CA GLY A 163 1.66 -4.41 37.85
C GLY A 163 3.02 -3.73 37.62
N MET A 164 3.68 -3.98 36.49
CA MET A 164 5.06 -3.53 36.21
C MET A 164 5.23 -2.82 34.86
N GLU A 165 4.13 -2.36 34.23
CA GLU A 165 4.23 -1.50 33.05
C GLU A 165 4.91 -0.17 33.38
N THR A 166 5.89 0.20 32.57
CA THR A 166 6.63 1.45 32.72
C THR A 166 5.77 2.65 32.30
N ALA A 167 6.11 3.83 32.83
CA ALA A 167 5.47 5.09 32.42
C ALA A 167 5.72 5.46 30.94
N GLU A 168 6.60 4.74 30.23
CA GLU A 168 6.80 4.86 28.79
C GLU A 168 5.84 3.97 28.01
N GLU A 169 5.72 2.69 28.39
CA GLU A 169 4.72 1.76 27.86
C GLU A 169 3.29 2.30 28.00
N GLN A 170 2.89 2.75 29.20
CA GLN A 170 1.52 3.25 29.43
C GLN A 170 1.19 4.50 28.58
N ARG A 171 2.16 5.41 28.38
CA ARG A 171 1.96 6.59 27.50
C ARG A 171 1.78 6.22 26.02
N VAL A 172 2.35 5.09 25.62
CA VAL A 172 2.39 4.61 24.25
C VAL A 172 1.19 3.72 23.92
N HIS A 173 0.74 2.89 24.87
CA HIS A 173 -0.46 2.06 24.73
C HIS A 173 -1.77 2.83 24.98
N SER A 174 -1.74 3.84 25.86
CA SER A 174 -2.90 4.68 26.20
C SER A 174 -2.68 6.18 25.92
N PRO A 175 -2.43 6.59 24.65
CA PRO A 175 -2.31 8.00 24.30
C PRO A 175 -3.61 8.79 24.60
N PRO A 176 -3.51 10.12 24.82
CA PRO A 176 -4.67 10.97 25.06
C PRO A 176 -5.70 10.89 23.93
N ALA A 177 -6.99 10.81 24.27
CA ALA A 177 -8.08 10.73 23.29
C ALA A 177 -8.15 11.95 22.35
N SER A 178 -7.57 13.09 22.75
CA SER A 178 -7.41 14.30 21.94
C SER A 178 -6.35 14.18 20.84
N LEU A 179 -5.38 13.27 20.99
CA LEU A 179 -4.33 13.02 20.02
C LEU A 179 -4.63 11.77 19.17
N VAL A 180 -5.15 10.72 19.81
CA VAL A 180 -5.50 9.46 19.15
C VAL A 180 -6.93 9.07 19.55
N PRO A 181 -7.94 9.39 18.72
CA PRO A 181 -9.32 8.95 18.94
C PRO A 181 -9.45 7.43 19.08
N ARG A 182 -10.47 7.00 19.84
CA ARG A 182 -10.81 5.58 20.04
C ARG A 182 -12.13 5.28 19.34
N LEU A 183 -12.11 4.43 18.31
CA LEU A 183 -13.28 4.00 17.55
C LEU A 183 -13.70 2.60 17.99
N HIS A 184 -14.92 2.44 18.49
CA HIS A 184 -15.48 1.13 18.83
C HIS A 184 -16.20 0.53 17.63
N VAL A 185 -15.72 -0.61 17.13
CA VAL A 185 -16.22 -1.22 15.90
C VAL A 185 -17.65 -1.74 16.07
N LEU A 186 -18.49 -1.43 15.08
CA LEU A 186 -19.79 -2.07 14.85
C LEU A 186 -19.74 -2.94 13.58
N HIS A 187 -19.03 -2.49 12.54
CA HIS A 187 -18.86 -3.21 11.29
C HIS A 187 -17.53 -2.85 10.64
N VAL A 188 -16.88 -3.81 9.98
CA VAL A 188 -15.69 -3.59 9.16
C VAL A 188 -15.88 -4.24 7.81
N LYS A 189 -15.43 -3.55 6.76
CA LYS A 189 -15.41 -4.04 5.40
C LYS A 189 -13.98 -3.99 4.86
N PRO A 190 -13.38 -5.11 4.43
CA PRO A 190 -12.09 -5.08 3.75
C PRO A 190 -12.22 -4.44 2.36
N LEU A 191 -11.29 -3.55 2.02
CA LEU A 191 -11.27 -2.84 0.74
C LEU A 191 -10.35 -3.57 -0.24
N GLN A 192 -10.89 -3.89 -1.42
CA GLN A 192 -10.11 -4.44 -2.52
C GLN A 192 -9.23 -3.39 -3.22
N HIS A 193 -9.59 -2.10 -3.11
CA HIS A 193 -8.85 -0.97 -3.65
C HIS A 193 -9.09 0.32 -2.85
N ASN A 194 -8.15 1.27 -2.98
CA ASN A 194 -8.23 2.60 -2.37
C ASN A 194 -8.63 3.71 -3.37
N ASN A 195 -9.07 3.37 -4.59
CA ASN A 195 -9.49 4.38 -5.57
C ASN A 195 -10.89 4.96 -5.21
N PRO A 196 -11.01 6.27 -4.91
CA PRO A 196 -12.29 6.88 -4.54
C PRO A 196 -13.27 7.04 -5.71
N LEU A 197 -12.80 6.87 -6.96
CA LEU A 197 -13.63 6.94 -8.17
C LEU A 197 -14.38 5.62 -8.47
N LEU A 198 -14.15 4.58 -7.68
CA LEU A 198 -14.73 3.25 -7.86
C LEU A 198 -15.63 2.84 -6.67
N PRO A 199 -16.73 2.12 -6.91
CA PRO A 199 -17.51 1.50 -5.85
C PRO A 199 -16.66 0.53 -5.03
N HIS A 200 -16.75 0.58 -3.70
CA HIS A 200 -15.88 -0.16 -2.77
C HIS A 200 -16.03 -1.70 -2.82
N ALA A 201 -16.93 -2.21 -3.65
CA ALA A 201 -17.07 -3.61 -3.98
C ALA A 201 -17.51 -3.75 -5.45
N ILE A 202 -16.81 -4.61 -6.19
CA ILE A 202 -17.19 -5.07 -7.53
C ILE A 202 -18.27 -6.16 -7.36
N SER A 203 -19.47 -5.74 -6.98
CA SER A 203 -20.67 -6.59 -6.88
C SER A 203 -21.54 -6.49 -8.14
N ASP A 204 -22.41 -7.47 -8.37
CA ASP A 204 -23.22 -7.59 -9.59
C ASP A 204 -24.06 -6.33 -9.93
N ASP A 205 -24.52 -5.58 -8.93
CA ASP A 205 -25.23 -4.29 -9.11
C ASP A 205 -24.40 -3.24 -9.88
N ASN A 206 -23.06 -3.31 -9.80
CA ASN A 206 -22.14 -2.43 -10.55
C ASN A 206 -21.81 -2.97 -11.95
N GLY A 207 -22.38 -4.10 -12.35
CA GLY A 207 -22.12 -4.78 -13.62
C GLY A 207 -22.29 -3.90 -14.86
N ALA A 208 -23.24 -2.95 -14.84
CA ALA A 208 -23.44 -1.98 -15.93
C ALA A 208 -22.25 -1.01 -16.08
N PHE A 209 -21.75 -0.46 -14.98
CA PHE A 209 -20.59 0.44 -14.95
C PHE A 209 -19.29 -0.28 -15.36
N LEU A 210 -19.13 -1.53 -14.92
CA LEU A 210 -18.00 -2.37 -15.30
C LEU A 210 -18.06 -2.70 -16.79
N SER A 211 -19.25 -3.04 -17.33
CA SER A 211 -19.44 -3.35 -18.75
C SER A 211 -19.15 -2.15 -19.65
N SER A 212 -19.58 -0.94 -19.28
CA SER A 212 -19.23 0.27 -20.03
C SER A 212 -17.73 0.58 -19.94
N THR A 213 -17.12 0.42 -18.76
CA THR A 213 -15.68 0.63 -18.57
C THR A 213 -14.86 -0.35 -19.40
N LEU A 214 -15.20 -1.65 -19.37
CA LEU A 214 -14.59 -2.71 -20.18
C LEU A 214 -14.64 -2.40 -21.69
N ALA A 215 -15.78 -1.89 -22.18
CA ALA A 215 -15.93 -1.50 -23.58
C ALA A 215 -15.04 -0.30 -23.97
N GLU A 216 -14.80 0.63 -23.04
CA GLU A 216 -13.89 1.78 -23.24
C GLU A 216 -12.40 1.45 -23.06
N MET A 217 -12.04 0.35 -22.36
CA MET A 217 -10.65 0.01 -22.02
C MET A 217 -9.67 0.09 -23.21
N PRO A 218 -9.98 -0.41 -24.44
CA PRO A 218 -9.04 -0.32 -25.55
C PRO A 218 -8.76 1.12 -26.00
N SER A 219 -9.74 2.03 -25.93
CA SER A 219 -9.56 3.45 -26.25
C SER A 219 -8.74 4.14 -25.17
N VAL A 220 -9.10 3.93 -23.90
CA VAL A 220 -8.39 4.55 -22.76
C VAL A 220 -6.95 4.04 -22.69
N ARG A 221 -6.69 2.77 -23.02
CA ARG A 221 -5.34 2.20 -23.16
C ARG A 221 -4.54 2.90 -24.25
N ALA A 222 -5.12 3.17 -25.43
CA ALA A 222 -4.42 3.85 -26.51
C ALA A 222 -4.08 5.31 -26.14
N GLU A 223 -5.02 6.03 -25.52
CA GLU A 223 -4.80 7.38 -24.98
C GLU A 223 -3.68 7.40 -23.90
N LEU A 224 -3.71 6.44 -22.97
CA LEU A 224 -2.73 6.31 -21.88
C LEU A 224 -1.34 5.89 -22.38
N LEU A 225 -1.26 5.00 -23.38
CA LEU A 225 0.01 4.61 -24.00
C LEU A 225 0.63 5.77 -24.78
N ALA A 226 -0.16 6.57 -25.50
CA ALA A 226 0.35 7.79 -26.14
C ALA A 226 0.90 8.76 -25.08
N TYR A 227 0.18 8.96 -23.98
CA TYR A 227 0.64 9.79 -22.85
C TYR A 227 1.95 9.27 -22.22
N PHE A 228 2.05 7.97 -21.91
CA PHE A 228 3.28 7.38 -21.41
C PHE A 228 4.44 7.42 -22.42
N THR A 229 4.16 7.28 -23.72
CA THR A 229 5.17 7.42 -24.79
C THR A 229 5.75 8.83 -24.79
N HIS A 230 4.92 9.87 -24.60
CA HIS A 230 5.40 11.24 -24.44
C HIS A 230 6.23 11.45 -23.16
N ILE A 231 5.86 10.80 -22.04
CA ILE A 231 6.64 10.90 -20.79
C ILE A 231 7.98 10.17 -20.90
N LEU A 232 8.02 9.06 -21.62
CA LEU A 232 9.20 8.21 -21.85
C LEU A 232 9.95 8.61 -23.12
N LEU A 233 10.01 9.92 -23.41
CA LEU A 233 10.89 10.52 -24.43
C LEU A 233 10.68 9.96 -25.86
N GLY A 234 9.47 9.48 -26.16
CA GLY A 234 9.09 8.85 -27.43
C GLY A 234 9.12 7.31 -27.43
N ASP A 235 9.58 6.66 -26.35
CA ASP A 235 9.74 5.20 -26.31
C ASP A 235 8.41 4.47 -26.02
N GLY A 236 7.75 4.04 -27.09
CA GLY A 236 6.51 3.28 -27.02
C GLY A 236 6.65 1.88 -26.39
N LEU A 237 7.83 1.25 -26.43
CA LEU A 237 8.04 -0.07 -25.81
C LEU A 237 8.19 0.07 -24.29
N ALA A 238 8.93 1.08 -23.83
CA ALA A 238 8.99 1.43 -22.40
C ALA A 238 7.60 1.82 -21.86
N ALA A 239 6.80 2.56 -22.65
CA ALA A 239 5.43 2.94 -22.28
C ALA A 239 4.50 1.73 -22.08
N GLU A 240 4.62 0.72 -22.95
CA GLU A 240 3.91 -0.55 -22.78
C GLU A 240 4.32 -1.26 -21.49
N PHE A 241 5.62 -1.46 -21.25
CA PHE A 241 6.09 -2.13 -20.03
C PHE A 241 5.73 -1.36 -18.74
N LEU A 242 5.78 -0.02 -18.75
CA LEU A 242 5.32 0.82 -17.64
C LEU A 242 3.83 0.62 -17.35
N LEU A 243 2.99 0.54 -18.39
CA LEU A 243 1.57 0.25 -18.21
C LEU A 243 1.35 -1.17 -17.65
N LEU A 244 2.03 -2.19 -18.19
CA LEU A 244 1.93 -3.57 -17.67
C LEU A 244 2.37 -3.64 -16.20
N HIS A 245 3.43 -2.92 -15.83
CA HIS A 245 3.88 -2.76 -14.46
C HIS A 245 2.78 -2.15 -13.56
N LEU A 246 2.17 -1.04 -13.96
CA LEU A 246 1.17 -0.34 -13.13
C LEU A 246 -0.10 -1.16 -12.87
N ILE A 247 -0.51 -2.03 -13.80
CA ILE A 247 -1.67 -2.92 -13.61
C ILE A 247 -1.31 -4.24 -12.90
N SER A 248 -0.03 -4.52 -12.69
CA SER A 248 0.41 -5.76 -12.03
C SER A 248 0.01 -5.81 -10.55
N SER A 249 -0.17 -7.03 -10.03
CA SER A 249 -0.46 -7.29 -8.62
C SER A 249 -0.23 -8.76 -8.28
N VAL A 250 0.13 -9.04 -7.02
CA VAL A 250 0.22 -10.43 -6.54
C VAL A 250 -1.19 -11.00 -6.36
N TYR A 251 -1.66 -11.78 -7.34
CA TYR A 251 -3.00 -12.39 -7.33
C TYR A 251 -3.05 -13.74 -6.60
N SER A 252 -1.91 -14.41 -6.45
CA SER A 252 -1.83 -15.71 -5.79
C SER A 252 -0.42 -15.95 -5.24
N ARG A 253 -0.33 -16.76 -4.19
CA ARG A 253 0.93 -17.29 -3.66
C ARG A 253 0.83 -18.80 -3.66
N ARG A 254 1.79 -19.46 -4.30
CA ARG A 254 1.96 -20.92 -4.21
C ARG A 254 3.21 -21.18 -3.39
N ASP A 255 3.01 -21.79 -2.23
CA ASP A 255 4.00 -21.92 -1.17
C ASP A 255 4.64 -20.56 -0.82
N VAL A 256 5.88 -20.33 -1.24
CA VAL A 256 6.65 -19.10 -0.98
C VAL A 256 6.62 -18.14 -2.18
N LEU A 257 6.28 -18.61 -3.39
CA LEU A 257 6.42 -17.83 -4.62
C LEU A 257 5.21 -16.90 -4.85
N PRO A 258 5.40 -15.57 -4.88
CA PRO A 258 4.37 -14.62 -5.31
C PRO A 258 4.18 -14.66 -6.83
N LEU A 259 2.94 -14.87 -7.29
CA LEU A 259 2.59 -14.87 -8.71
C LEU A 259 1.91 -13.56 -9.12
N GLY A 260 2.33 -12.98 -10.25
CA GLY A 260 1.72 -11.78 -10.84
C GLY A 260 2.37 -10.45 -10.48
N LYS A 261 3.41 -10.45 -9.63
CA LYS A 261 4.30 -9.30 -9.48
C LYS A 261 5.03 -9.01 -10.80
N PHE A 262 5.32 -7.73 -11.05
CA PHE A 262 6.11 -7.30 -12.20
C PHE A 262 6.97 -6.10 -11.81
N ALA A 263 8.05 -6.34 -11.06
CA ALA A 263 9.00 -5.29 -10.72
C ALA A 263 9.76 -4.84 -11.97
N LEU A 264 9.57 -3.59 -12.36
CA LEU A 264 10.12 -3.02 -13.59
C LEU A 264 11.33 -2.15 -13.24
N ASN A 265 12.41 -2.30 -14.00
CA ASN A 265 13.56 -1.42 -13.98
C ASN A 265 13.68 -0.67 -15.31
N LEU A 266 13.57 0.66 -15.25
CA LEU A 266 13.82 1.59 -16.33
C LEU A 266 15.29 2.04 -16.24
N CYS A 267 16.12 1.55 -17.15
CA CYS A 267 17.54 1.93 -17.26
C CYS A 267 17.74 3.05 -18.28
N GLY A 268 18.86 3.79 -18.17
CA GLY A 268 19.15 4.90 -19.09
C GLY A 268 18.35 6.16 -18.79
N CYS A 269 17.88 6.35 -17.55
CA CYS A 269 17.26 7.61 -17.16
C CYS A 269 18.29 8.76 -17.24
N PRO A 270 18.00 9.88 -17.94
CA PRO A 270 19.02 10.86 -18.31
C PRO A 270 19.43 11.83 -17.20
N ALA A 271 18.62 11.99 -16.15
CA ALA A 271 18.88 12.89 -15.01
C ALA A 271 17.93 12.60 -13.83
N ALA A 272 18.33 12.96 -12.61
CA ALA A 272 17.45 12.91 -11.43
C ALA A 272 16.23 13.86 -11.54
N SER A 273 16.34 14.98 -12.26
CA SER A 273 15.19 15.87 -12.54
C SER A 273 14.10 15.18 -13.37
N TYR A 274 14.48 14.20 -14.20
CA TYR A 274 13.55 13.38 -14.96
C TYR A 274 12.84 12.36 -14.07
N THR A 275 13.55 11.65 -13.20
CA THR A 275 12.96 10.64 -12.31
C THR A 275 12.00 11.28 -11.31
N GLU A 276 12.33 12.45 -10.76
CA GLU A 276 11.42 13.24 -9.92
C GLU A 276 10.14 13.63 -10.68
N ARG A 277 10.25 14.13 -11.92
CA ARG A 277 9.09 14.50 -12.75
C ARG A 277 8.24 13.29 -13.14
N LEU A 278 8.88 12.16 -13.46
CA LEU A 278 8.21 10.88 -13.73
C LEU A 278 7.43 10.42 -12.48
N TYR A 279 8.04 10.46 -11.30
CA TYR A 279 7.37 10.14 -10.04
C TYR A 279 6.17 11.05 -9.78
N GLN A 280 6.32 12.38 -9.94
CA GLN A 280 5.23 13.34 -9.76
C GLN A 280 4.02 13.04 -10.66
N ILE A 281 4.25 12.58 -11.90
CA ILE A 281 3.18 12.18 -12.82
C ILE A 281 2.54 10.86 -12.38
N LEU A 282 3.35 9.85 -12.03
CA LEU A 282 2.84 8.55 -11.55
C LEU A 282 2.00 8.71 -10.27
N GLN A 283 2.43 9.57 -9.35
CA GLN A 283 1.70 9.93 -8.13
C GLN A 283 0.28 10.48 -8.40
N GLN A 284 0.01 11.02 -9.60
CA GLN A 284 -1.35 11.46 -9.96
C GLN A 284 -2.22 10.33 -10.49
N LEU A 285 -1.62 9.26 -11.03
CA LEU A 285 -2.33 8.15 -11.67
C LEU A 285 -2.69 7.03 -10.70
N VAL A 286 -1.90 6.83 -9.65
CA VAL A 286 -2.10 5.77 -8.64
C VAL A 286 -2.68 6.33 -7.33
N PRO A 287 -3.50 5.56 -6.58
CA PRO A 287 -4.11 6.04 -5.34
C PRO A 287 -3.12 6.16 -4.17
N CYS A 288 -2.05 5.36 -4.17
CA CYS A 288 -1.03 5.35 -3.13
C CYS A 288 0.36 5.18 -3.79
N SER A 289 1.28 6.09 -3.49
CA SER A 289 2.67 6.02 -3.96
C SER A 289 3.65 6.47 -2.89
N TRP A 290 4.86 5.92 -2.92
CA TRP A 290 5.97 6.36 -2.10
C TRP A 290 7.26 6.40 -2.93
N TYR A 291 8.08 7.44 -2.74
CA TYR A 291 9.35 7.65 -3.41
C TYR A 291 10.51 7.50 -2.41
N LEU A 292 11.48 6.67 -2.77
CA LEU A 292 12.73 6.50 -2.03
C LEU A 292 13.91 6.80 -2.96
N ALA A 293 14.55 7.94 -2.74
CA ALA A 293 15.84 8.23 -3.35
C ALA A 293 16.93 7.39 -2.67
N MET A 294 17.63 6.56 -3.44
CA MET A 294 18.64 5.62 -2.91
C MET A 294 19.99 6.29 -2.63
N SER A 295 20.00 7.54 -2.16
CA SER A 295 21.23 8.21 -1.74
C SER A 295 21.87 7.51 -0.54
N LEU A 296 23.20 7.60 -0.41
CA LEU A 296 23.93 6.95 0.68
C LEU A 296 23.44 7.42 2.06
N GLN A 297 23.07 8.70 2.18
CA GLN A 297 22.47 9.24 3.40
C GLN A 297 21.12 8.57 3.70
N ASN A 298 20.20 8.53 2.74
CA ASN A 298 18.88 7.93 2.95
C ASN A 298 19.00 6.44 3.28
N MET A 299 19.83 5.70 2.55
CA MET A 299 19.97 4.26 2.76
C MET A 299 20.55 3.90 4.15
N ASN A 300 21.42 4.73 4.72
CA ASN A 300 21.94 4.51 6.07
C ASN A 300 21.03 5.08 7.19
N GLN A 301 20.26 6.15 6.93
CA GLN A 301 19.44 6.83 7.95
C GLN A 301 17.97 6.37 7.99
N THR A 302 17.37 5.94 6.87
CA THR A 302 15.95 5.60 6.79
C THR A 302 15.67 4.22 7.41
N ARG A 303 14.59 4.11 8.19
CA ARG A 303 14.11 2.84 8.74
C ARG A 303 13.12 2.18 7.78
N LEU A 304 13.61 1.33 6.88
CA LEU A 304 12.73 0.60 5.94
C LEU A 304 11.96 -0.54 6.64
N ARG A 305 12.64 -1.28 7.51
CA ARG A 305 12.06 -2.42 8.25
C ARG A 305 11.52 -2.03 9.63
N PRO A 306 10.35 -2.54 10.04
CA PRO A 306 9.84 -2.35 11.40
C PRO A 306 10.76 -3.02 12.43
N ARG A 307 10.86 -2.42 13.61
CA ARG A 307 11.70 -2.94 14.70
C ARG A 307 10.97 -2.91 16.03
N LYS A 308 11.03 -4.01 16.79
CA LYS A 308 10.52 -4.06 18.16
C LYS A 308 11.40 -3.22 19.07
N ASP A 309 10.82 -2.15 19.59
CA ASP A 309 11.33 -1.49 20.77
C ASP A 309 10.89 -2.27 22.02
N TYR A 310 11.84 -2.52 22.90
CA TYR A 310 11.66 -3.25 24.15
C TYR A 310 11.56 -2.32 25.36
N THR A 311 11.90 -1.03 25.26
CA THR A 311 11.71 -0.08 26.38
C THR A 311 10.29 0.47 26.36
N ALA A 312 9.78 0.86 25.20
CA ALA A 312 8.38 1.26 25.00
C ALA A 312 7.45 0.09 24.65
N ASN A 313 7.96 -1.15 24.62
CA ASN A 313 7.26 -2.40 24.26
C ASN A 313 6.42 -2.31 22.96
N ARG A 314 6.80 -1.43 22.05
CA ARG A 314 6.08 -1.13 20.80
C ARG A 314 6.84 -1.63 19.59
N LEU A 315 6.12 -2.08 18.57
CA LEU A 315 6.72 -2.20 17.25
C LEU A 315 6.83 -0.80 16.64
N VAL A 316 8.05 -0.30 16.47
CA VAL A 316 8.32 0.94 15.75
C VAL A 316 8.21 0.67 14.26
N SER A 317 7.43 1.50 13.57
CA SER A 317 7.09 1.32 12.16
C SER A 317 8.30 1.47 11.25
N GLY A 318 8.22 0.85 10.07
CA GLY A 318 9.19 1.02 8.99
C GLY A 318 8.49 1.40 7.69
N SER A 319 9.17 2.12 6.81
CA SER A 319 8.57 2.69 5.60
C SER A 319 8.11 1.65 4.56
N LEU A 320 8.49 0.37 4.71
CA LEU A 320 7.95 -0.73 3.92
C LEU A 320 6.61 -1.28 4.44
N GLN A 321 6.04 -0.76 5.53
CA GLN A 321 4.67 -1.05 5.97
C GLN A 321 3.63 -0.29 5.12
N LEU A 322 3.67 -0.56 3.82
CA LEU A 322 2.79 0.04 2.83
C LEU A 322 1.52 -0.80 2.67
N ALA A 323 0.41 -0.11 2.38
CA ALA A 323 -0.85 -0.73 1.99
C ALA A 323 -0.71 -1.54 0.69
N GLN A 324 -1.56 -2.57 0.54
CA GLN A 324 -1.63 -3.38 -0.68
C GLN A 324 -1.80 -2.52 -1.95
N ASN A 325 -1.08 -2.88 -3.00
CA ASN A 325 -1.00 -2.23 -4.32
C ASN A 325 -0.43 -0.80 -4.31
N THR A 326 0.32 -0.41 -3.27
CA THR A 326 1.06 0.86 -3.25
C THR A 326 2.20 0.84 -4.27
N SER A 327 2.38 1.93 -5.01
CA SER A 327 3.46 2.11 -5.99
C SER A 327 4.73 2.63 -5.30
N LEU A 328 5.74 1.79 -5.16
CA LEU A 328 7.05 2.13 -4.63
C LEU A 328 7.99 2.50 -5.77
N PHE A 329 8.41 3.77 -5.82
CA PHE A 329 9.40 4.27 -6.76
C PHE A 329 10.77 4.32 -6.10
N LEU A 330 11.73 3.56 -6.63
CA LEU A 330 13.11 3.48 -6.17
C LEU A 330 14.01 4.20 -7.17
N ASP A 331 14.64 5.28 -6.73
CA ASP A 331 15.49 6.09 -7.58
C ASP A 331 16.97 5.78 -7.33
N GLU A 332 17.54 4.97 -8.23
CA GLU A 332 18.96 4.60 -8.25
C GLU A 332 19.83 5.63 -8.97
N THR A 333 19.27 6.67 -9.60
CA THR A 333 20.07 7.75 -10.22
C THR A 333 20.78 8.61 -9.17
N GLN A 334 20.35 8.53 -7.90
CA GLN A 334 21.01 9.19 -6.76
C GLN A 334 21.99 8.28 -6.00
N LEU A 335 22.38 7.12 -6.57
CA LEU A 335 23.41 6.26 -5.98
C LEU A 335 24.81 6.87 -6.15
N GLU A 336 25.41 7.27 -5.04
CA GLU A 336 26.80 7.75 -5.00
C GLU A 336 27.77 6.63 -4.58
N PRO A 337 29.02 6.61 -5.10
CA PRO A 337 30.02 5.64 -4.68
C PRO A 337 30.45 5.88 -3.23
N GLY A 338 30.16 4.94 -2.34
CA GLY A 338 30.55 4.99 -0.94
C GLY A 338 30.22 3.72 -0.17
N GLN A 339 30.45 3.74 1.14
CA GLN A 339 30.22 2.58 2.00
C GLN A 339 28.84 2.66 2.67
N LEU A 340 27.99 1.66 2.40
CA LEU A 340 26.78 1.41 3.20
C LEU A 340 27.19 0.88 4.58
N ASP A 341 26.50 1.34 5.61
CA ASP A 341 26.64 0.78 6.95
C ASP A 341 25.80 -0.49 7.10
N ALA A 342 25.77 -1.08 8.30
CA ALA A 342 24.94 -2.26 8.56
C ALA A 342 23.44 -1.99 8.28
N THR A 343 22.96 -0.78 8.56
CA THR A 343 21.59 -0.33 8.27
C THR A 343 21.34 -0.28 6.77
N GLY A 344 22.27 0.30 6.00
CA GLY A 344 22.22 0.35 4.54
C GLY A 344 22.20 -1.02 3.88
N VAL A 345 23.07 -1.94 4.29
CA VAL A 345 23.06 -3.33 3.81
C VAL A 345 21.74 -4.04 4.15
N HIS A 346 21.23 -3.84 5.36
CA HIS A 346 19.93 -4.35 5.78
C HIS A 346 18.76 -3.76 4.98
N ASN A 347 18.83 -2.48 4.61
CA ASN A 347 17.82 -1.78 3.81
C ASN A 347 17.82 -2.26 2.35
N VAL A 348 18.99 -2.44 1.72
CA VAL A 348 19.11 -3.06 0.38
C VAL A 348 18.56 -4.50 0.41
N THR A 349 18.88 -5.27 1.45
CA THR A 349 18.35 -6.63 1.63
C THR A 349 16.81 -6.63 1.74
N ALA A 350 16.25 -5.68 2.50
CA ALA A 350 14.80 -5.52 2.66
C ALA A 350 14.09 -5.19 1.33
N LEU A 351 14.67 -4.29 0.52
CA LEU A 351 14.16 -3.97 -0.81
C LEU A 351 14.21 -5.19 -1.74
N GLY A 352 15.32 -5.95 -1.72
CA GLY A 352 15.42 -7.22 -2.43
C GLY A 352 14.35 -8.23 -2.02
N ASN A 353 14.06 -8.35 -0.73
CA ASN A 353 13.00 -9.24 -0.22
C ASN A 353 11.59 -8.79 -0.63
N VAL A 354 11.30 -7.48 -0.65
CA VAL A 354 10.04 -6.95 -1.19
C VAL A 354 9.91 -7.25 -2.69
N ILE A 355 10.98 -7.04 -3.47
CA ILE A 355 10.94 -7.25 -4.92
C ILE A 355 10.82 -8.74 -5.28
N SER A 356 11.68 -9.60 -4.73
CA SER A 356 11.74 -11.02 -5.09
C SER A 356 10.63 -11.85 -4.43
N TRP A 357 10.35 -11.64 -3.14
CA TRP A 357 9.47 -12.49 -2.35
C TRP A 357 8.14 -11.84 -1.96
N GLN A 358 8.02 -10.52 -2.16
CA GLN A 358 6.87 -9.74 -1.72
C GLN A 358 6.62 -9.96 -0.22
N LYS A 359 7.67 -9.78 0.58
CA LYS A 359 7.68 -9.90 2.04
C LYS A 359 8.44 -8.73 2.66
N VAL A 360 8.09 -8.39 3.89
CA VAL A 360 8.82 -7.43 4.75
C VAL A 360 9.22 -8.14 6.04
N ASP A 361 10.49 -8.06 6.38
CA ASP A 361 11.05 -8.67 7.59
C ASP A 361 10.93 -7.69 8.76
N TYR A 362 10.37 -8.16 9.88
CA TYR A 362 10.20 -7.39 11.10
C TYR A 362 11.28 -7.82 12.09
N ASP A 363 12.06 -6.85 12.58
CA ASP A 363 13.22 -7.09 13.43
C ASP A 363 12.84 -7.08 14.92
N PHE A 364 12.97 -8.24 15.58
CA PHE A 364 12.76 -8.40 17.02
C PHE A 364 14.10 -8.53 17.79
N ASN A 365 15.19 -7.96 17.26
CA ASN A 365 16.58 -8.01 17.72
C ASN A 365 17.23 -9.42 17.74
N TYR A 366 16.51 -10.44 18.22
CA TYR A 366 16.98 -11.83 18.35
C TYR A 366 16.36 -12.79 17.34
N HIS A 367 15.26 -12.39 16.70
CA HIS A 367 14.60 -13.13 15.63
C HIS A 367 14.00 -12.16 14.61
N GLN A 368 13.74 -12.66 13.40
CA GLN A 368 13.04 -11.93 12.36
C GLN A 368 11.74 -12.66 12.04
N MET A 369 10.66 -11.91 11.81
CA MET A 369 9.40 -12.45 11.33
C MET A 369 9.10 -11.90 9.94
N GLU A 370 8.86 -12.78 8.98
CA GLU A 370 8.51 -12.41 7.62
C GLU A 370 6.99 -12.21 7.50
N PHE A 371 6.56 -11.03 7.04
CA PHE A 371 5.14 -10.77 6.74
C PHE A 371 4.95 -10.53 5.23
N PRO A 372 3.93 -11.15 4.59
CA PRO A 372 3.68 -10.93 3.17
C PRO A 372 3.16 -9.51 2.91
N CYS A 373 3.67 -8.87 1.86
CA CYS A 373 3.17 -7.58 1.35
C CYS A 373 2.66 -7.73 -0.10
N ASN A 374 2.13 -6.66 -0.68
CA ASN A 374 1.82 -6.61 -2.11
C ASN A 374 2.11 -5.18 -2.58
N ILE A 375 3.35 -4.93 -2.97
CA ILE A 375 3.90 -3.60 -3.28
C ILE A 375 4.38 -3.65 -4.73
N ASN A 376 3.96 -2.66 -5.52
CA ASN A 376 4.36 -2.58 -6.92
C ASN A 376 5.64 -1.73 -7.03
N VAL A 377 6.76 -2.33 -7.43
CA VAL A 377 8.08 -1.68 -7.36
C VAL A 377 8.56 -1.26 -8.76
N LEU A 378 8.77 0.04 -8.94
CA LEU A 378 9.41 0.64 -10.10
C LEU A 378 10.80 1.12 -9.71
N ILE A 379 11.82 0.72 -10.46
CA ILE A 379 13.21 1.13 -10.29
C ILE A 379 13.57 2.04 -11.47
N ALA A 380 14.18 3.20 -11.19
CA ALA A 380 14.76 4.07 -12.18
C ALA A 380 16.28 4.11 -11.98
N SER A 381 17.05 3.76 -13.00
CA SER A 381 18.51 3.62 -12.92
C SER A 381 19.21 4.23 -14.14
N GLU A 382 20.44 4.72 -13.97
CA GLU A 382 21.24 5.21 -15.09
C GLU A 382 21.82 4.05 -15.91
N GLY A 383 22.34 3.02 -15.23
CA GLY A 383 23.02 1.88 -15.84
C GLY A 383 22.53 0.52 -15.35
N ARG A 384 23.45 -0.30 -14.84
CA ARG A 384 23.11 -1.59 -14.22
C ARG A 384 22.58 -1.35 -12.80
N SER A 385 21.36 -1.81 -12.55
CA SER A 385 20.72 -1.71 -11.23
C SER A 385 21.41 -2.55 -10.16
N LEU A 386 21.38 -2.05 -8.91
CA LEU A 386 21.82 -2.75 -7.71
C LEU A 386 20.78 -3.78 -7.26
N LEU A 387 19.50 -3.47 -7.47
CA LEU A 387 18.36 -4.26 -7.03
C LEU A 387 17.97 -5.34 -8.06
N PRO A 388 17.37 -6.45 -7.62
CA PRO A 388 16.73 -7.40 -8.54
C PRO A 388 15.54 -6.73 -9.25
N SER A 389 15.20 -7.20 -10.45
CA SER A 389 13.99 -6.79 -11.18
C SER A 389 13.44 -7.96 -11.99
N ASP A 390 12.11 -8.02 -12.17
CA ASP A 390 11.46 -9.06 -12.98
C ASP A 390 11.58 -8.74 -14.48
N CYS A 391 11.59 -7.44 -14.81
CA CYS A 391 11.79 -6.95 -16.16
C CYS A 391 12.71 -5.73 -16.13
N GLN A 392 13.74 -5.74 -17.00
CA GLN A 392 14.63 -4.61 -17.23
C GLN A 392 14.46 -4.11 -18.66
N ILE A 393 14.31 -2.81 -18.85
CA ILE A 393 14.26 -2.16 -20.17
C ILE A 393 15.11 -0.90 -20.17
N HIS A 394 15.93 -0.74 -21.20
CA HIS A 394 16.64 0.51 -21.46
C HIS A 394 15.71 1.50 -22.18
N LEU A 395 15.72 2.75 -21.71
CA LEU A 395 14.90 3.86 -22.22
C LEU A 395 15.57 4.47 -23.47
N GLU A 396 14.97 4.24 -24.64
CA GLU A 396 15.49 4.81 -25.90
C GLU A 396 14.90 6.21 -26.15
N SER A 397 15.57 7.25 -25.66
CA SER A 397 15.16 8.63 -25.94
C SER A 397 15.21 8.93 -27.44
N GLN A 398 14.05 9.23 -28.02
CA GLN A 398 13.93 9.77 -29.38
C GLN A 398 14.14 11.29 -29.41
N VAL A 399 14.15 11.93 -28.23
CA VAL A 399 14.45 13.35 -28.05
C VAL A 399 15.97 13.54 -28.04
N ALA A 400 16.47 14.45 -28.87
CA ALA A 400 17.87 14.82 -28.89
C ALA A 400 18.28 15.49 -27.56
N PRO A 401 19.46 15.17 -26.97
CA PRO A 401 19.85 15.67 -25.64
C PRO A 401 19.77 17.19 -25.47
N ALA A 402 20.07 17.96 -26.53
CA ALA A 402 20.00 19.43 -26.51
C ALA A 402 18.59 20.00 -26.27
N HIS A 403 17.54 19.26 -26.61
CA HIS A 403 16.15 19.66 -26.39
C HIS A 403 15.49 18.92 -25.22
N LEU A 404 16.25 18.13 -24.45
CA LEU A 404 15.70 17.31 -23.37
C LEU A 404 14.98 18.19 -22.34
N GLU A 405 15.65 19.22 -21.79
CA GLU A 405 15.06 20.07 -20.74
C GLU A 405 13.82 20.84 -21.22
N GLU A 406 13.84 21.35 -22.46
CA GLU A 406 12.67 22.00 -23.07
C GLU A 406 11.51 21.01 -23.23
N TYR A 407 11.79 19.79 -23.71
CA TYR A 407 10.80 18.72 -23.84
C TYR A 407 10.23 18.33 -22.47
N LEU A 408 11.08 18.13 -21.46
CA LEU A 408 10.66 17.83 -20.09
C LEU A 408 9.80 18.94 -19.49
N SER A 409 10.14 20.21 -19.74
CA SER A 409 9.33 21.37 -19.35
C SER A 409 7.96 21.37 -20.05
N GLY A 410 7.91 20.90 -21.29
CA GLY A 410 6.71 20.74 -22.11
C GLY A 410 5.84 19.53 -21.76
N ILE A 411 6.35 18.55 -21.00
CA ILE A 411 5.53 17.48 -20.42
C ILE A 411 4.61 18.11 -19.38
N GLN A 412 3.40 18.45 -19.81
CA GLN A 412 2.36 18.98 -18.95
C GLN A 412 1.88 17.88 -18.01
N VAL A 413 2.20 18.04 -16.73
CA VAL A 413 1.52 17.37 -15.63
C VAL A 413 0.03 17.75 -15.73
N LEU A 414 -0.83 16.81 -16.13
CA LEU A 414 -2.26 17.10 -16.33
C LEU A 414 -2.86 17.71 -15.05
N PRO A 415 -3.78 18.70 -15.18
CA PRO A 415 -4.53 19.19 -14.03
C PRO A 415 -5.25 18.05 -13.32
N GLN A 416 -5.10 17.98 -12.00
CA GLN A 416 -5.64 16.93 -11.11
C GLN A 416 -7.15 16.68 -11.27
N THR A 417 -7.88 17.68 -11.76
CA THR A 417 -9.32 17.72 -12.03
C THR A 417 -9.73 17.34 -13.46
N SER A 418 -8.77 16.96 -14.32
CA SER A 418 -9.09 16.56 -15.70
C SER A 418 -9.87 15.24 -15.75
N SER A 419 -10.93 15.21 -16.58
CA SER A 419 -11.73 14.00 -16.82
C SER A 419 -10.89 12.84 -17.38
N GLN A 420 -9.85 13.15 -18.16
CA GLN A 420 -8.89 12.18 -18.71
C GLN A 420 -8.10 11.46 -17.61
N LEU A 421 -7.52 12.17 -16.63
CA LEU A 421 -6.84 11.53 -15.49
C LEU A 421 -7.79 10.60 -14.73
N ASN A 422 -9.05 10.99 -14.56
CA ASN A 422 -10.04 10.14 -13.89
C ASN A 422 -10.36 8.87 -14.70
N ARG A 423 -10.44 8.94 -16.04
CA ARG A 423 -10.53 7.75 -16.91
C ARG A 423 -9.31 6.85 -16.73
N PHE A 424 -8.09 7.40 -16.69
CA PHE A 424 -6.86 6.62 -16.48
C PHE A 424 -6.81 5.95 -15.08
N ARG A 425 -7.17 6.67 -14.01
CA ARG A 425 -7.25 6.15 -12.64
C ARG A 425 -8.23 4.97 -12.53
N ILE A 426 -9.43 5.13 -13.11
CA ILE A 426 -10.46 4.09 -13.18
C ILE A 426 -9.92 2.89 -13.96
N TYR A 427 -9.39 3.10 -15.17
CA TYR A 427 -8.84 2.06 -16.03
C TYR A 427 -7.73 1.24 -15.35
N LEU A 428 -6.72 1.90 -14.76
CA LEU A 428 -5.62 1.21 -14.05
C LEU A 428 -6.12 0.38 -12.86
N SER A 429 -7.14 0.87 -12.15
CA SER A 429 -7.71 0.20 -10.99
C SER A 429 -8.58 -0.99 -11.39
N VAL A 430 -9.43 -0.84 -12.41
CA VAL A 430 -10.28 -1.92 -12.95
C VAL A 430 -9.41 -3.02 -13.55
N ALA A 431 -8.43 -2.67 -14.41
CA ALA A 431 -7.54 -3.64 -15.06
C ALA A 431 -6.78 -4.54 -14.05
N ARG A 432 -6.41 -4.00 -12.88
CA ARG A 432 -5.75 -4.74 -11.79
C ARG A 432 -6.69 -5.72 -11.06
N LEU A 433 -7.99 -5.45 -11.07
CA LEU A 433 -9.02 -6.22 -10.35
C LEU A 433 -9.74 -7.26 -11.24
N LEU A 434 -9.42 -7.30 -12.54
CA LEU A 434 -9.99 -8.29 -13.46
C LEU A 434 -9.49 -9.71 -13.15
N ASP A 435 -10.43 -10.64 -13.04
CA ASP A 435 -10.12 -12.08 -12.98
C ASP A 435 -9.51 -12.56 -14.30
N TYR A 436 -8.49 -13.41 -14.19
CA TYR A 436 -7.76 -13.94 -15.33
C TYR A 436 -7.59 -15.45 -15.24
N SER A 437 -7.89 -16.14 -16.35
CA SER A 437 -7.78 -17.58 -16.48
C SER A 437 -6.99 -17.96 -17.74
N ILE A 438 -6.28 -19.08 -17.70
CA ILE A 438 -5.65 -19.68 -18.88
C ILE A 438 -6.39 -20.99 -19.15
N SER A 439 -6.86 -21.18 -20.38
CA SER A 439 -7.57 -22.40 -20.78
C SER A 439 -6.58 -23.49 -21.19
N ASP A 440 -6.91 -24.76 -20.92
CA ASP A 440 -6.04 -25.91 -21.18
C ASP A 440 -5.57 -26.01 -22.64
N GLN A 441 -6.37 -25.52 -23.60
CA GLN A 441 -6.02 -25.48 -25.02
C GLN A 441 -4.86 -24.51 -25.29
N VAL A 442 -4.80 -23.39 -24.57
CA VAL A 442 -3.75 -22.38 -24.72
C VAL A 442 -2.53 -22.77 -23.89
N THR A 443 -2.71 -23.41 -22.73
CA THR A 443 -1.61 -24.01 -21.96
C THR A 443 -0.80 -24.97 -22.81
N LYS A 444 -1.45 -25.93 -23.50
CA LYS A 444 -0.78 -26.86 -24.42
C LYS A 444 -0.06 -26.16 -25.57
N TYR A 445 -0.70 -25.15 -26.16
CA TYR A 445 -0.08 -24.36 -27.22
C TYR A 445 1.19 -23.64 -26.75
N VAL A 446 1.21 -23.12 -25.51
CA VAL A 446 2.41 -22.51 -24.91
C VAL A 446 3.47 -23.56 -24.56
N GLU A 447 3.08 -24.76 -24.13
CA GLU A 447 4.00 -25.89 -23.90
C GLU A 447 4.68 -26.33 -25.21
N ASP A 448 3.91 -26.53 -26.28
CA ASP A 448 4.40 -26.90 -27.62
C ASP A 448 5.35 -25.82 -28.17
N ASP A 449 4.96 -24.54 -28.07
CA ASP A 449 5.73 -23.38 -28.53
C ASP A 449 7.03 -23.18 -27.72
N PHE A 450 7.02 -23.45 -26.40
CA PHE A 450 8.24 -23.43 -25.58
C PHE A 450 9.21 -24.57 -25.93
N VAL A 451 8.70 -25.75 -26.27
CA VAL A 451 9.51 -26.86 -26.80
C VAL A 451 10.09 -26.50 -28.17
N GLU A 452 9.32 -25.84 -29.03
CA GLU A 452 9.79 -25.35 -30.34
C GLU A 452 10.89 -24.29 -30.21
N MET A 453 10.74 -23.30 -29.33
CA MET A 453 11.77 -22.26 -29.08
C MET A 453 13.12 -22.81 -28.59
N ARG A 454 13.13 -24.01 -27.97
CA ARG A 454 14.34 -24.67 -27.43
C ARG A 454 14.84 -25.84 -28.28
N LYS A 455 14.21 -26.05 -29.45
CA LYS A 455 14.51 -27.17 -30.35
C LYS A 455 15.86 -27.03 -31.04
N ASP A 456 16.20 -25.81 -31.45
CA ASP A 456 17.46 -25.51 -32.17
C ASP A 456 18.59 -25.12 -31.20
N ASP A 457 18.27 -24.50 -30.06
CA ASP A 457 19.20 -24.23 -28.96
C ASP A 457 18.51 -24.48 -27.60
N PRO A 458 18.96 -25.48 -26.82
CA PRO A 458 18.42 -25.75 -25.49
C PRO A 458 18.59 -24.63 -24.45
N GLN A 459 19.50 -23.67 -24.64
CA GLN A 459 19.72 -22.55 -23.72
C GLN A 459 19.10 -21.21 -24.17
N SER A 460 18.43 -21.17 -25.32
CA SER A 460 17.86 -19.94 -25.92
C SER A 460 16.84 -19.21 -25.02
N VAL A 461 16.08 -19.98 -24.23
CA VAL A 461 14.99 -19.53 -23.36
C VAL A 461 15.01 -20.33 -22.05
N SER A 462 15.16 -19.66 -20.92
CA SER A 462 15.09 -20.25 -19.58
C SER A 462 13.65 -20.43 -19.09
N ALA A 463 13.47 -21.13 -17.96
CA ALA A 463 12.17 -21.22 -17.29
C ALA A 463 11.72 -19.86 -16.71
N GLU A 464 12.66 -18.99 -16.33
CA GLU A 464 12.38 -17.63 -15.86
C GLU A 464 11.91 -16.73 -17.02
N ASP A 465 12.48 -16.91 -18.21
CA ASP A 465 12.03 -16.21 -19.42
C ASP A 465 10.61 -16.63 -19.82
N LEU A 466 10.30 -17.94 -19.74
CA LEU A 466 8.93 -18.43 -19.94
C LEU A 466 7.96 -17.83 -18.91
N HIS A 467 8.36 -17.77 -17.63
CA HIS A 467 7.55 -17.14 -16.59
C HIS A 467 7.30 -15.65 -16.88
N ARG A 468 8.35 -14.90 -17.26
CA ARG A 468 8.23 -13.48 -17.63
C ARG A 468 7.34 -13.27 -18.86
N MET A 469 7.46 -14.11 -19.89
CA MET A 469 6.57 -14.06 -21.06
C MET A 469 5.11 -14.35 -20.69
N LEU A 470 4.86 -15.33 -19.82
CA LEU A 470 3.51 -15.64 -19.32
C LEU A 470 2.90 -14.49 -18.50
N VAL A 471 3.70 -13.85 -17.64
CA VAL A 471 3.26 -12.66 -16.87
C VAL A 471 2.99 -11.49 -17.82
N THR A 472 3.89 -11.22 -18.77
CA THR A 472 3.72 -10.17 -19.79
C THR A 472 2.47 -10.40 -20.64
N ALA A 473 2.23 -11.63 -21.10
CA ALA A 473 1.04 -11.99 -21.89
C ALA A 473 -0.26 -11.85 -21.09
N ARG A 474 -0.25 -12.24 -19.80
CA ARG A 474 -1.37 -12.01 -18.89
C ARG A 474 -1.67 -10.52 -18.73
N LEU A 475 -0.66 -9.72 -18.40
CA LEU A 475 -0.83 -8.28 -18.19
C LEU A 475 -1.30 -7.60 -19.48
N LEU A 476 -0.78 -8.00 -20.64
CA LEU A 476 -1.22 -7.50 -21.95
C LEU A 476 -2.70 -7.81 -22.21
N CYS A 477 -3.16 -9.05 -21.98
CA CYS A 477 -4.58 -9.41 -22.08
C CYS A 477 -5.44 -8.58 -21.10
N LEU A 478 -5.03 -8.47 -19.83
CA LEU A 478 -5.73 -7.67 -18.82
C LEU A 478 -5.84 -6.18 -19.21
N SER A 479 -4.78 -5.60 -19.77
CA SER A 479 -4.78 -4.21 -20.26
C SER A 479 -5.78 -3.97 -21.40
N LEU A 480 -6.13 -5.01 -22.16
CA LEU A 480 -7.12 -4.98 -23.24
C LEU A 480 -8.54 -5.31 -22.74
N GLY A 481 -8.74 -5.55 -21.44
CA GLY A 481 -10.00 -6.02 -20.88
C GLY A 481 -10.30 -7.50 -21.18
N GLN A 482 -9.28 -8.31 -21.48
CA GLN A 482 -9.42 -9.74 -21.79
C GLN A 482 -9.09 -10.61 -20.57
N ASN A 483 -10.09 -11.36 -20.10
CA ASN A 483 -9.99 -12.24 -18.93
C ASN A 483 -9.36 -13.62 -19.24
N HIS A 484 -8.85 -13.82 -20.46
CA HIS A 484 -8.24 -15.07 -20.92
C HIS A 484 -7.05 -14.83 -21.84
N LEU A 485 -6.10 -15.78 -21.84
CA LEU A 485 -4.96 -15.74 -22.77
C LEU A 485 -5.44 -16.03 -24.20
N SER A 486 -5.22 -15.09 -25.13
CA SER A 486 -5.43 -15.29 -26.57
C SER A 486 -4.11 -15.63 -27.26
N ARG A 487 -4.17 -16.33 -28.41
CA ARG A 487 -2.96 -16.63 -29.22
C ARG A 487 -2.28 -15.34 -29.68
N ASP A 488 -3.06 -14.34 -30.08
CA ASP A 488 -2.55 -13.02 -30.47
C ASP A 488 -1.91 -12.27 -29.29
N GLY A 489 -2.41 -12.45 -28.07
CA GLY A 489 -1.81 -11.93 -26.85
C GLY A 489 -0.46 -12.57 -26.54
N TRP A 490 -0.37 -13.90 -26.70
CA TRP A 490 0.89 -14.65 -26.57
C TRP A 490 1.93 -14.20 -27.60
N LEU A 491 1.57 -14.14 -28.88
CA LEU A 491 2.48 -13.71 -29.95
C LEU A 491 2.97 -12.26 -29.76
N ARG A 492 2.09 -11.35 -29.31
CA ARG A 492 2.48 -9.98 -28.96
C ARG A 492 3.45 -9.92 -27.78
N ALA A 493 3.22 -10.71 -26.74
CA ALA A 493 4.14 -10.78 -25.60
C ALA A 493 5.52 -11.32 -26.00
N LYS A 494 5.59 -12.38 -26.84
CA LYS A 494 6.86 -12.86 -27.41
C LYS A 494 7.57 -11.79 -28.23
N HIS A 495 6.84 -11.03 -29.05
CA HIS A 495 7.41 -9.95 -29.85
C HIS A 495 7.96 -8.80 -28.98
N MET A 496 7.23 -8.37 -27.95
CA MET A 496 7.71 -7.35 -27.00
C MET A 496 8.95 -7.82 -26.25
N GLU A 497 8.98 -9.08 -25.79
CA GLU A 497 10.13 -9.66 -25.09
C GLU A 497 11.35 -9.81 -26.02
N MET A 498 11.14 -10.16 -27.29
CA MET A 498 12.19 -10.18 -28.32
C MET A 498 12.80 -8.78 -28.52
N LEU A 499 11.97 -7.75 -28.71
CA LEU A 499 12.44 -6.36 -28.83
C LEU A 499 13.23 -5.94 -27.58
N ARG A 500 12.71 -6.22 -26.38
CA ARG A 500 13.38 -5.93 -25.10
C ARG A 500 14.74 -6.60 -25.01
N ARG A 501 14.85 -7.88 -25.38
CA ARG A 501 16.12 -8.62 -25.42
C ARG A 501 17.11 -7.98 -26.38
N SER A 502 16.70 -7.69 -27.62
CA SER A 502 17.57 -7.07 -28.63
C SER A 502 18.14 -5.73 -28.16
N ARG A 503 17.34 -4.89 -27.48
CA ARG A 503 17.83 -3.65 -26.86
C ARG A 503 18.91 -3.89 -25.80
N MET A 504 18.65 -4.83 -24.88
CA MET A 504 19.60 -5.15 -23.81
C MET A 504 20.92 -5.73 -24.35
N GLU A 505 20.85 -6.59 -25.37
CA GLU A 505 22.01 -7.18 -26.04
C GLU A 505 22.84 -6.11 -26.77
N GLN A 506 22.19 -5.15 -27.45
CA GLN A 506 22.87 -4.00 -28.07
C GLN A 506 23.64 -3.16 -27.04
N HIS A 507 23.00 -2.76 -25.94
CA HIS A 507 23.67 -1.97 -24.90
C HIS A 507 24.80 -2.71 -24.17
N GLN A 508 24.67 -4.03 -23.98
CA GLN A 508 25.79 -4.84 -23.48
C GLN A 508 26.98 -4.85 -24.44
N SER A 509 26.73 -4.91 -25.76
CA SER A 509 27.81 -4.88 -26.76
C SER A 509 28.51 -3.51 -26.88
N VAL A 510 27.80 -2.41 -26.59
CA VAL A 510 28.38 -1.05 -26.57
C VAL A 510 29.25 -0.85 -25.34
N ASN A 511 28.75 -1.18 -24.15
CA ASN A 511 29.50 -1.03 -22.89
C ASN A 511 30.66 -2.03 -22.74
N GLY A 512 30.65 -3.14 -23.49
CA GLY A 512 31.74 -4.11 -23.52
C GLY A 512 32.97 -3.70 -24.36
N ASN A 513 32.93 -2.53 -25.02
CA ASN A 513 33.99 -2.02 -25.89
C ASN A 513 34.74 -0.79 -25.31
N GLU A 514 34.48 -0.40 -24.05
CA GLU A 514 35.34 0.57 -23.35
C GLU A 514 36.57 -0.15 -22.76
N PRO A 515 37.81 0.32 -23.06
CA PRO A 515 39.07 -0.36 -22.68
C PRO A 515 39.58 -0.06 -21.26
#